data_AF-A0AAI9DA62-F1
#
_entry.id   AF-A0AAI9DA62-F1
#
_cell.length_a   1.000
_cell.length_b   1.000
_cell.length_c   1.000
_cell.angle_alpha   90.00
_cell.angle_beta   90.00
_cell.angle_gamma   90.00
#
_symmetry.space_group_name_H-M   'P 1'
#
loop_
_entity.id
_entity.type
_entity.pdbx_description
1 polymer ?
#
loop_
_entity_poly.entity_id
_entity_poly.type
_entity_poly.pdbx_seq_one_letter_code
_entity_poly.pdbx_strand_id
1 'polypeptide(L)' 'MIGDSTDDALSAFDAGAKSILYTGGTHSEEKLLETGAYVVNSLVEAAILAERIT' A
#
# COMPACT_ATOMS: atom_id res chain seq x y z
N MET A 1 3.69 -1.90 6.18
CA MET A 1 3.62 -2.92 5.12
C MET A 1 3.70 -2.21 3.78
N ILE A 2 4.45 -2.76 2.82
CA ILE A 2 4.43 -2.30 1.42
C ILE A 2 3.95 -3.48 0.56
N GLY A 3 2.98 -3.26 -0.33
CA GLY A 3 2.39 -4.32 -1.16
C GLY A 3 1.72 -3.78 -2.42
N ASP A 4 1.06 -4.66 -3.17
CA ASP A 4 0.39 -4.37 -4.44
C ASP A 4 -1.01 -4.98 -4.55
N SER A 5 -1.52 -5.48 -3.43
CA SER A 5 -2.83 -6.11 -3.32
C SER A 5 -3.67 -5.51 -2.19
N THR A 6 -4.97 -5.74 -2.25
CA THR A 6 -5.89 -5.36 -1.16
C THR A 6 -5.67 -6.21 0.08
N ASP A 7 -5.23 -7.46 -0.09
CA ASP A 7 -4.95 -8.40 1.00
C ASP A 7 -3.76 -7.94 1.85
N ASP A 8 -2.75 -7.32 1.25
CA ASP A 8 -1.62 -6.71 1.98
C ASP A 8 -2.09 -5.60 2.93
N ALA A 9 -3.02 -4.76 2.47
CA ALA A 9 -3.56 -3.67 3.27
C ALA A 9 -4.43 -4.18 4.41
N LEU A 10 -5.35 -5.10 4.14
CA LEU A 10 -6.19 -5.70 5.18
C LEU A 10 -5.35 -6.39 6.25
N SER A 11 -4.35 -7.19 5.83
CA SER A 11 -3.44 -7.86 6.75
C SER A 11 -2.64 -6.88 7.61
N ALA A 12 -2.19 -5.77 7.02
CA ALA A 12 -1.48 -4.72 7.74
C ALA A 12 -2.38 -4.03 8.78
N PHE A 13 -3.63 -3.73 8.43
CA PHE A 13 -4.58 -3.10 9.35
C PHE A 13 -4.96 -4.02 10.50
N ASP A 14 -5.19 -5.31 10.24
CA ASP A 14 -5.43 -6.31 11.28
C ASP A 14 -4.25 -6.42 12.26
N ALA A 15 -3.02 -6.21 11.78
CA ALA A 15 -1.82 -6.14 12.60
C ALA A 15 -1.59 -4.78 13.29
N GLY A 16 -2.48 -3.79 13.10
CA GLY A 16 -2.32 -2.42 13.62
C GLY A 16 -1.20 -1.63 12.94
N ALA A 17 -0.76 -2.04 11.75
CA ALA A 17 0.30 -1.41 10.99
C ALA A 17 -0.25 -0.48 9.91
N LYS A 18 0.56 0.50 9.49
CA LYS A 18 0.29 1.31 8.30
C LYS A 18 0.54 0.48 7.03
N SER A 19 -0.25 0.72 5.99
CA SER A 19 -0.07 0.11 4.66
C SER A 19 0.18 1.18 3.58
N ILE A 20 1.14 0.89 2.70
CA ILE A 20 1.42 1.67 1.48
C ILE A 20 1.37 0.68 0.30
N LEU A 21 0.51 0.94 -0.67
CA LEU A 21 0.30 0.11 -1.85
C LEU A 21 0.88 0.80 -3.08
N TYR A 22 1.49 0.04 -3.98
CA TYR A 22 1.92 0.55 -5.28
C TYR A 22 1.09 -0.02 -6.42
N THR A 23 0.78 0.81 -7.40
CA THR A 23 0.07 0.40 -8.63
C THR A 23 0.97 -0.35 -9.59
N GLY A 24 0.37 -1.02 -10.59
CA GLY A 24 1.12 -1.75 -11.62
C GLY A 24 1.55 -3.16 -11.22
N GLY A 25 1.09 -3.62 -10.05
CA GLY A 25 1.19 -5.01 -9.60
C GLY A 25 -0.11 -5.79 -9.80
N THR A 26 -0.49 -6.56 -8.79
CA THR A 26 -1.53 -7.60 -8.83
C THR A 26 -2.95 -7.03 -8.93
N HIS A 27 -3.28 -5.96 -8.21
CA HIS A 27 -4.62 -5.34 -8.23
C HIS A 27 -4.63 -3.99 -8.97
N SER A 28 -5.82 -3.60 -9.45
CA SER A 28 -6.03 -2.30 -10.10
C SER A 28 -5.95 -1.15 -9.10
N GLU A 29 -5.50 0.02 -9.56
CA GLU A 29 -5.42 1.24 -8.74
C GLU A 29 -6.75 1.56 -8.05
N GLU A 30 -7.87 1.44 -8.76
CA GLU A 30 -9.22 1.66 -8.22
C GLU A 30 -9.48 0.79 -6.97
N LYS A 31 -9.14 -0.50 -7.01
CA LYS A 31 -9.27 -1.40 -5.87
C LYS A 31 -8.32 -1.04 -4.72
N LEU A 32 -7.10 -0.59 -5.04
CA LEU A 32 -6.13 -0.21 -4.01
C LEU A 32 -6.62 1.02 -3.23
N LEU A 33 -7.21 2.01 -3.92
CA LEU A 33 -7.74 3.23 -3.31
C LEU A 33 -8.91 2.97 -2.34
N GLU A 34 -9.72 1.94 -2.59
CA GLU A 34 -10.83 1.55 -1.71
C GLU A 34 -10.38 1.04 -0.33
N THR A 35 -9.11 0.63 -0.18
CA THR A 35 -8.60 0.08 1.09
C THR A 35 -8.39 1.13 2.18
N GLY A 36 -8.20 2.41 1.81
CA GLY A 36 -7.77 3.46 2.73
C GLY A 36 -6.26 3.45 3.06
N ALA A 37 -5.48 2.58 2.41
CA ALA A 37 -4.01 2.63 2.45
C ALA A 37 -3.49 3.83 1.65
N TYR A 38 -2.22 4.21 1.87
CA TYR A 38 -1.55 5.13 0.96
C TYR A 38 -1.33 4.43 -0.39
N VAL A 39 -1.65 5.08 -1.51
CA VAL A 39 -1.45 4.50 -2.85
C VAL A 39 -0.46 5.36 -3.63
N VAL A 40 0.53 4.73 -4.25
CA VAL A 40 1.58 5.38 -5.06
C VAL A 40 1.82 4.64 -6.37
N ASN A 41 2.57 5.22 -7.30
CA ASN A 41 2.68 4.68 -8.64
C ASN A 41 3.75 3.58 -8.77
N SER A 42 4.69 3.51 -7.84
CA SER A 42 5.82 2.57 -7.91
C SER A 42 6.31 2.13 -6.53
N LEU A 43 6.99 0.97 -6.50
CA LEU A 43 7.65 0.46 -5.30
C LEU A 43 8.70 1.43 -4.74
N VAL A 44 9.39 2.18 -5.61
CA VAL A 44 10.39 3.18 -5.19
C VAL A 44 9.72 4.32 -4.43
N GLU A 45 8.61 4.85 -4.96
CA GLU A 45 7.82 5.87 -4.24
C GLU A 45 7.29 5.34 -2.91
N ALA A 46 6.88 4.07 -2.86
CA ALA A 46 6.39 3.43 -1.64
C ALA A 46 7.47 3.37 -0.56
N ALA A 47 8.69 2.98 -0.94
CA ALA A 47 9.83 2.93 -0.03
C ALA A 47 10.19 4.33 0.51
N ILE A 48 10.23 5.35 -0.36
CA ILE A 48 10.51 6.73 0.05
C ILE A 48 9.42 7.24 1.01
N LEU A 49 8.15 6.94 0.73
CA LEU A 49 7.06 7.34 1.61
C LEU A 49 7.16 6.64 2.97
N ALA A 50 7.50 5.35 3.00
CA ALA A 50 7.66 4.59 4.24
C ALA A 50 8.71 5.22 5.16
N GLU A 51 9.84 5.68 4.62
CA GLU A 51 10.87 6.38 5.40
C GLU A 51 10.39 7.74 5.95
N ARG A 52 9.42 8.40 5.29
CA ARG A 52 8.91 9.72 5.72
C ARG A 52 7.84 9.66 6.80
N ILE A 53 7.10 8.55 6.88
CA ILE A 53 5.93 8.41 7.77
C ILE A 53 6.15 7.44 8.94
N THR A 54 7.35 6.89 9.04
CA THR A 54 7.83 6.10 10.19
C THR A 54 8.32 7.06 11.28
#